data_AF-A0A9D5MBW5-F1
#
_entry.id   AF-A0A9D5MBW5-F1
#
_cell.length_a   1.000
_cell.length_b   1.000
_cell.length_c   1.000
_cell.angle_alpha   90.00
_cell.angle_beta   90.00
_cell.angle_gamma   90.00
#
_symmetry.space_group_name_H-M   'P 1'
#
loop_
_entity.id
_entity.type
_entity.pdbx_description
1 polymer ?
#
loop_
_entity_poly.entity_id
_entity_poly.type
_entity_poly.pdbx_seq_one_letter_code
_entity_poly.pdbx_strand_id
1 'polypeptide(L)' 'LRQGTRTIMMDQGRIIYDVKGEERDRLTVKDLLDRFREASGKALDNDRMLLT' A
#
# COMPACT_ATOMS: atom_id res chain seq x y z
N LEU A 1 -13.84 -19.01 11.45
CA LEU A 1 -12.82 -17.93 11.45
C LEU A 1 -13.26 -16.88 10.44
N ARG A 2 -13.75 -15.70 10.86
CA ARG A 2 -14.10 -14.62 9.92
C ARG A 2 -12.78 -14.00 9.45
N GLN A 3 -12.37 -14.31 8.23
CA GLN A 3 -11.22 -13.65 7.62
C GLN A 3 -11.63 -12.20 7.33
N GLY A 4 -10.78 -11.24 7.71
CA GLY A 4 -11.02 -9.84 7.44
C GLY A 4 -11.16 -9.60 5.94
N THR A 5 -12.22 -8.89 5.54
CA THR A 5 -12.54 -8.57 4.14
C THR A 5 -11.79 -7.34 3.63
N ARG A 6 -10.79 -6.86 4.39
CA ARG A 6 -10.08 -5.61 4.12
C ARG A 6 -8.58 -5.74 4.41
N THR A 7 -7.75 -5.31 3.48
CA THR A 7 -6.29 -5.17 3.64
C THR A 7 -5.95 -3.69 3.58
N ILE A 8 -5.27 -3.18 4.60
CA ILE A 8 -4.80 -1.79 4.67
C ILE A 8 -3.28 -1.80 4.72
N MET A 9 -2.64 -1.03 3.83
CA MET A 9 -1.21 -0.76 3.83
C MET A 9 -0.98 0.67 4.26
N MET A 10 -0.06 0.87 5.19
CA MET A 10 0.23 2.16 5.79
C MET A 10 1.70 2.52 5.58
N ASP A 11 1.96 3.79 5.32
CA ASP A 11 3.29 4.37 5.27
C ASP A 11 3.26 5.74 5.96
N GLN A 12 4.21 5.99 6.86
CA GLN A 12 4.31 7.21 7.68
C GLN A 12 2.99 7.71 8.31
N GLY A 13 2.13 6.79 8.77
CA GLY A 13 0.84 7.13 9.38
C GLY A 13 -0.26 7.51 8.38
N ARG A 14 0.01 7.46 7.08
CA ARG A 14 -0.97 7.62 5.99
C ARG A 14 -1.35 6.26 5.42
N ILE A 15 -2.61 6.10 5.06
CA ILE A 15 -3.07 4.90 4.34
C ILE A 15 -2.67 5.08 2.88
N ILE A 16 -1.75 4.24 2.40
CA ILE A 16 -1.27 4.27 1.01
C ILE A 16 -2.01 3.26 0.13
N TYR A 17 -2.67 2.27 0.72
CA TYR A 17 -3.46 1.30 -0.02
C TYR A 17 -4.56 0.69 0.87
N ASP A 18 -5.78 0.61 0.36
CA ASP A 18 -6.93 0.01 1.05
C ASP A 18 -7.71 -0.86 0.07
N VAL A 19 -7.75 -2.17 0.32
CA VAL A 19 -8.41 -3.14 -0.57
C VAL A 19 -9.47 -3.90 0.19
N LYS A 20 -10.62 -4.10 -0.46
CA LYS A 20 -11.78 -4.77 0.15
C LYS A 20 -12.39 -5.82 -0.78
N GLY A 21 -13.04 -6.81 -0.17
CA GLY A 21 -13.88 -7.78 -0.88
C GLY A 21 -13.09 -8.63 -1.90
N GLU A 22 -13.69 -8.87 -3.07
CA GLU A 22 -13.11 -9.74 -4.11
C GLU A 22 -11.77 -9.25 -4.66
N GLU A 23 -11.49 -7.95 -4.57
CA GLU A 23 -10.21 -7.38 -4.99
C GLU A 23 -9.07 -7.89 -4.10
N ARG A 24 -9.35 -8.16 -2.81
CA ARG A 24 -8.41 -8.81 -1.90
C ARG A 24 -8.14 -10.25 -2.32
N ASP A 25 -9.17 -10.97 -2.73
CA ASP A 25 -9.08 -12.40 -3.03
C ASP A 25 -8.28 -12.67 -4.32
N ARG A 26 -8.21 -11.66 -5.21
CA ARG A 26 -7.39 -11.70 -6.43
C ARG A 26 -5.98 -11.13 -6.23
N LEU A 27 -5.71 -10.49 -5.10
CA LEU A 27 -4.39 -9.94 -4.83
C LEU A 27 -3.42 -11.03 -4.38
N THR A 28 -2.31 -11.12 -5.08
CA THR A 28 -1.18 -11.94 -4.64
C THR A 28 -0.24 -11.13 -3.76
N VAL A 29 0.57 -11.83 -2.98
CA VAL A 29 1.66 -11.21 -2.19
C VAL A 29 2.60 -10.39 -3.10
N LYS A 30 2.82 -10.86 -4.34
CA LYS A 30 3.64 -10.15 -5.32
C LYS A 30 3.03 -8.80 -5.71
N ASP A 31 1.73 -8.76 -5.98
CA ASP A 31 1.04 -7.52 -6.34
C ASP A 31 1.07 -6.50 -5.21
N LEU A 32 0.98 -6.95 -3.96
CA LEU A 32 1.12 -6.10 -2.78
C LEU A 32 2.55 -5.51 -2.68
N LEU A 33 3.58 -6.32 -2.93
CA LEU A 33 4.98 -5.87 -2.92
C LEU A 33 5.28 -4.86 -4.03
N ASP A 34 4.76 -5.09 -5.24
CA ASP A 34 4.94 -4.18 -6.37
C ASP A 34 4.24 -2.83 -6.11
N ARG A 35 3.01 -2.87 -5.57
CA ARG A 35 2.27 -1.67 -5.17
C ARG A 35 2.93 -0.93 -4.01
N PHE A 36 3.50 -1.65 -3.04
CA PHE A 36 4.26 -1.03 -1.96
C PHE A 36 5.48 -0.28 -2.51
N ARG A 37 6.23 -0.88 -3.44
CA ARG A 37 7.38 -0.23 -4.08
C ARG A 37 6.97 1.00 -4.89
N GLU A 38 5.86 0.94 -5.62
CA GLU A 38 5.37 2.11 -6.37
C GLU A 38 4.92 3.23 -5.42
N ALA A 39 4.16 2.89 -4.38
CA ALA A 39 3.66 3.85 -3.41
C ALA A 39 4.79 4.46 -2.56
N SER A 40 5.71 3.63 -2.06
CA SER A 40 6.88 4.07 -1.28
C SER A 40 7.90 4.80 -2.15
N GLY A 41 8.12 4.37 -3.40
CA GLY A 41 8.99 5.07 -4.36
C GLY A 41 8.44 6.44 -4.76
N LYS A 42 7.13 6.56 -5.03
CA LYS A 42 6.48 7.85 -5.25
C LYS A 42 6.43 8.72 -3.99
N ALA A 43 6.23 8.12 -2.81
CA ALA A 43 6.26 8.86 -1.55
C ALA A 43 7.67 9.42 -1.27
N LEU A 44 8.72 8.63 -1.48
CA LEU A 44 10.12 9.09 -1.37
C LEU A 44 10.46 10.19 -2.38
N ASP A 45 9.93 10.14 -3.62
CA ASP A 45 10.10 11.23 -4.60
C ASP A 45 9.30 12.49 -4.21
N ASN A 46 8.10 12.35 -3.63
CA ASN A 46 7.29 13.50 -3.19
C ASN A 46 7.87 14.17 -1.93
N ASP A 47 8.52 13.41 -1.05
CA ASP A 47 9.09 13.91 0.20
C ASP A 47 10.58 14.38 0.06
N ARG A 48 11.19 14.31 -1.14
CA ARG A 48 12.52 14.90 -1.42
C ARG A 48 12.54 16.40 -1.68
N MET A 49 11.50 17.16 -1.29
CA MET A 49 11.54 18.63 -1.22
C MET A 49 11.99 19.20 0.13
N LEU A 50 12.74 18.44 0.94
CA LEU A 50 13.45 18.99 2.09
C LEU A 50 14.89 18.46 2.14
N LEU A 51 15.81 19.20 1.53
CA LEU A 51 17.06 19.69 2.14
C LEU A 51 17.92 20.42 1.08
N THR A 52 17.91 21.75 1.21
CA THR A 52 18.84 22.78 0.64
C THR A 52 18.77 23.08 -0.85
#